data_AF-A0A7V5WKX3-F1
#
_entry.id   AF-A0A7V5WKX3-F1
#
_cell.length_a   1.000
_cell.length_b   1.000
_cell.length_c   1.000
_cell.angle_alpha   90.00
_cell.angle_beta   90.00
_cell.angle_gamma   90.00
#
_symmetry.space_group_name_H-M   'P 1'
#
loop_
_entity.id
_entity.type
_entity.pdbx_description
1 polymer ?
#
loop_
_entity_poly.entity_id
_entity_poly.type
_entity_poly.pdbx_seq_one_letter_code
_entity_poly.pdbx_strand_id
1 'polypeptide(L)'
;MQDDITDILALEVKKEMAERYFGFRKLIEEDIKEFDDQVLASFLRLEQQIGFNLVRLYILLKDEKLIHEFFQLAGLRQLIFYDPYLAESPTIRKNVLAGLRIRGFTRAGRFRNLILDIYAELVRDVESYHKNLAELSAERDNIAEEIRQFYHKHDLGTMMDFLRRLDGAGMYSAGPMVGDITPETGTGLERKMKVEPPPPVDELLPIIPSLTPPAEIKRPLKKIIAAAYRLQNEPDMKDLVRS
;
A
#
# COMPACT_ATOMS: atom_id res chain seq x y z
N MET A 1 -19.19 -43.32 35.30
CA MET A 1 -20.44 -42.55 35.18
C MET A 1 -20.28 -41.07 35.56
N GLN A 2 -19.74 -40.72 36.72
CA GLN A 2 -19.52 -39.31 37.10
C GLN A 2 -18.28 -38.70 36.42
N ASP A 3 -17.24 -39.52 36.21
CA ASP A 3 -16.04 -39.15 35.44
C ASP A 3 -16.38 -38.93 33.94
N ASP A 4 -17.19 -39.82 33.34
CA ASP A 4 -17.59 -39.71 31.92
C ASP A 4 -18.32 -38.40 31.58
N ILE A 5 -19.17 -37.89 32.49
CA ILE A 5 -19.89 -36.63 32.29
C ILE A 5 -18.93 -35.44 32.37
N THR A 6 -17.95 -35.51 33.26
CA THR A 6 -16.94 -34.46 33.45
C THR A 6 -16.02 -34.39 32.23
N ASP A 7 -15.64 -35.53 31.67
CA ASP A 7 -14.83 -35.64 30.46
C ASP A 7 -15.57 -35.13 29.21
N ILE A 8 -16.86 -35.45 29.07
CA ILE A 8 -17.70 -34.94 27.97
C ILE A 8 -17.85 -33.42 28.07
N LEU A 9 -18.09 -32.88 29.28
CA LEU A 9 -18.19 -31.44 29.49
C LEU A 9 -16.85 -30.73 29.22
N ALA A 10 -15.73 -31.30 29.64
CA ALA A 10 -14.41 -30.76 29.35
C ALA A 10 -14.12 -30.74 27.84
N LEU A 11 -14.47 -31.80 27.11
CA LEU A 11 -14.33 -31.86 25.65
C LEU A 11 -15.17 -30.80 24.95
N GLU A 12 -16.42 -30.59 25.38
CA GLU A 12 -17.30 -29.58 24.78
C GLU A 12 -16.77 -28.16 25.01
N VAL A 13 -16.31 -27.85 26.23
CA VAL A 13 -15.70 -26.55 26.55
C VAL A 13 -14.43 -26.32 25.73
N LYS A 14 -13.56 -27.34 25.59
CA LYS A 14 -12.35 -27.26 24.76
C LYS A 14 -12.69 -26.97 23.29
N LYS A 15 -13.69 -27.66 22.77
CA LYS A 15 -14.16 -27.48 21.40
C LYS A 15 -14.72 -26.08 21.17
N GLU A 16 -15.58 -25.60 22.06
CA GLU A 16 -16.15 -24.25 21.97
C GLU A 16 -15.06 -23.17 22.05
N MET A 17 -14.08 -23.33 22.95
CA MET A 17 -12.95 -22.40 23.07
C MET A 17 -12.08 -22.38 21.81
N ALA A 18 -11.78 -23.55 21.25
CA ALA A 18 -11.03 -23.68 20.00
C ALA A 18 -11.79 -23.07 18.82
N GLU A 19 -13.08 -23.36 18.66
CA GLU A 19 -13.92 -22.82 17.59
C GLU A 19 -13.99 -21.29 17.64
N ARG A 20 -14.15 -20.70 18.83
CA ARG A 20 -14.09 -19.25 19.01
C ARG A 20 -12.72 -18.69 18.64
N TYR A 21 -11.64 -19.26 19.15
CA TYR A 21 -10.28 -18.79 18.88
C TYR A 21 -9.94 -18.83 17.39
N PHE A 22 -10.11 -19.99 16.75
CA PHE A 22 -9.79 -20.16 15.34
C PHE A 22 -10.76 -19.41 14.42
N GLY A 23 -12.02 -19.24 14.83
CA GLY A 23 -12.99 -18.40 14.12
C GLY A 23 -12.55 -16.93 14.07
N PHE A 24 -12.21 -16.33 15.21
CA PHE A 24 -11.72 -14.95 15.26
C PHE A 24 -10.36 -14.78 14.57
N ARG A 25 -9.45 -15.74 14.77
CA ARG A 25 -8.16 -15.74 14.05
C ARG A 25 -8.36 -15.73 12.53
N LYS A 26 -9.30 -16.52 12.01
CA LYS A 26 -9.62 -16.55 10.58
C LYS A 26 -10.14 -15.21 10.08
N LEU A 27 -10.97 -14.52 10.86
CA LEU A 27 -11.45 -13.17 10.52
C LEU A 27 -10.27 -12.18 10.41
N ILE A 28 -9.40 -12.15 11.42
CA ILE A 28 -8.22 -11.28 11.40
C ILE A 28 -7.30 -11.60 10.22
N GLU A 29 -7.09 -12.89 9.91
CA GLU A 29 -6.30 -13.30 8.75
C GLU A 29 -6.94 -12.88 7.41
N GLU A 30 -8.27 -12.87 7.34
CA GLU A 30 -9.02 -12.35 6.17
C GLU A 30 -8.86 -10.83 6.04
N ASP A 31 -8.96 -10.09 7.14
CA ASP A 31 -8.80 -8.62 7.16
C ASP A 31 -7.37 -8.20 6.77
N ILE A 32 -6.35 -8.92 7.26
CA ILE A 32 -4.95 -8.69 6.86
C ILE A 32 -4.77 -8.93 5.37
N LYS A 33 -5.37 -10.00 4.84
CA LYS A 33 -5.27 -10.31 3.42
C LYS A 33 -5.95 -9.26 2.55
N GLU A 34 -7.13 -8.79 2.95
CA GLU A 34 -7.82 -7.71 2.25
C GLU A 34 -7.00 -6.42 2.27
N PHE A 35 -6.42 -6.08 3.42
CA PHE A 35 -5.49 -4.96 3.55
C PHE A 35 -4.27 -5.10 2.61
N ASP A 36 -3.62 -6.27 2.56
CA ASP A 36 -2.49 -6.52 1.67
C ASP A 36 -2.87 -6.37 0.19
N ASP A 37 -4.05 -6.85 -0.21
CA ASP A 37 -4.58 -6.70 -1.57
C ASP A 37 -4.82 -5.22 -1.91
N GLN A 38 -5.34 -4.43 -0.96
CA GLN A 38 -5.55 -2.98 -1.14
C GLN A 38 -4.22 -2.21 -1.22
N VAL A 39 -3.21 -2.59 -0.44
CA VAL A 39 -1.85 -2.03 -0.52
C VAL A 39 -1.25 -2.29 -1.90
N LEU A 40 -1.34 -3.53 -2.40
CA LEU A 40 -0.85 -3.90 -3.73
C LEU A 40 -1.57 -3.11 -4.83
N ALA A 41 -2.89 -3.00 -4.76
CA ALA A 41 -3.68 -2.22 -5.70
C ALA A 41 -3.29 -0.73 -5.68
N SER A 42 -3.01 -0.18 -4.49
CA SER A 42 -2.57 1.20 -4.30
C SER A 42 -1.18 1.44 -4.89
N PHE A 43 -0.25 0.49 -4.75
CA PHE A 43 1.07 0.53 -5.39
C PHE A 43 0.96 0.53 -6.92
N LEU A 44 0.18 -0.39 -7.50
CA LEU A 44 -0.04 -0.47 -8.94
C LEU A 44 -0.68 0.81 -9.48
N ARG A 45 -1.65 1.37 -8.76
CA ARG A 45 -2.30 2.63 -9.13
C ARG A 45 -1.33 3.81 -9.08
N LEU A 46 -0.47 3.88 -8.08
CA LEU A 46 0.59 4.89 -7.98
C LEU A 46 1.52 4.82 -9.19
N GLU A 47 1.99 3.64 -9.57
CA GLU A 47 2.85 3.46 -10.74
C GLU A 47 2.13 3.88 -12.03
N GLN A 48 0.88 3.43 -12.22
CA GLN A 48 0.11 3.70 -13.43
C GLN A 48 -0.34 5.16 -13.58
N GLN A 49 -0.68 5.84 -12.48
CA GLN A 49 -1.21 7.20 -12.53
C GLN A 49 -0.10 8.23 -12.37
N ILE A 50 0.60 8.19 -11.25
CA ILE A 50 1.65 9.16 -10.91
C ILE A 50 2.88 8.91 -11.77
N GLY A 51 3.32 7.65 -11.89
CA GLY A 51 4.48 7.27 -12.69
C GLY A 51 4.33 7.68 -14.16
N PHE A 52 3.25 7.28 -14.82
CA PHE A 52 3.02 7.66 -16.23
C PHE A 52 2.91 9.16 -16.43
N ASN A 53 2.24 9.90 -15.54
CA ASN A 53 2.12 11.35 -15.67
C ASN A 53 3.47 12.06 -15.49
N LEU A 54 4.33 11.58 -14.58
CA LEU A 54 5.71 12.07 -14.48
C LEU A 54 6.53 11.74 -15.73
N VAL A 55 6.44 10.53 -16.26
CA VAL A 55 7.13 10.12 -17.50
C VAL A 55 6.70 10.98 -18.69
N ARG A 56 5.40 11.26 -18.82
CA ARG A 56 4.87 12.20 -19.84
C ARG A 56 5.51 13.57 -19.72
N LEU A 57 5.63 14.09 -18.49
CA LEU A 57 6.26 15.39 -18.25
C LEU A 57 7.75 15.37 -18.59
N TYR A 58 8.48 14.31 -18.26
CA TYR A 58 9.89 14.16 -18.64
C TYR A 58 10.07 14.16 -20.15
N ILE A 59 9.26 13.39 -20.87
CA ILE A 59 9.27 13.32 -22.33
C ILE A 59 8.95 14.69 -22.96
N LEU A 60 7.97 15.40 -22.40
CA LEU A 60 7.52 16.69 -22.93
C LEU A 60 8.50 17.82 -22.60
N LEU A 61 9.17 17.79 -21.45
CA LEU A 61 10.20 18.76 -21.11
C LEU A 61 11.52 18.48 -21.84
N LYS A 62 11.87 17.20 -22.01
CA LYS A 62 13.03 16.63 -22.72
C LYS A 62 14.40 17.01 -22.15
N ASP A 63 14.57 18.27 -21.73
CA ASP A 63 15.82 18.81 -21.19
C ASP A 63 15.89 18.61 -19.68
N GLU A 64 17.01 18.03 -19.22
CA GLU A 64 17.23 17.68 -17.82
C GLU A 64 17.19 18.91 -16.89
N LYS A 65 17.69 20.07 -17.32
CA LYS A 65 17.65 21.29 -16.49
C LYS A 65 16.23 21.79 -16.32
N LEU A 66 15.43 21.78 -17.40
CA LEU A 66 14.01 22.14 -17.33
C LEU A 66 13.21 21.16 -16.47
N ILE A 67 13.57 19.88 -16.47
CA ILE A 67 12.98 18.87 -15.58
C ILE A 67 13.31 19.19 -14.12
N HIS A 68 14.57 19.48 -13.79
CA HIS A 68 14.97 19.86 -12.44
C HIS A 68 14.28 21.15 -11.96
N GLU A 69 14.21 22.17 -12.82
CA GLU A 69 13.48 23.41 -12.52
C GLU A 69 12.00 23.13 -12.25
N PHE A 70 11.38 22.26 -13.05
CA PHE A 70 10.00 21.84 -12.84
C PHE A 70 9.82 21.11 -11.49
N PHE A 71 10.76 20.25 -11.11
CA PHE A 71 10.70 19.50 -9.85
C PHE A 71 10.76 20.41 -8.63
N GLN A 72 11.72 21.35 -8.61
CA GLN A 72 11.81 22.35 -7.56
C GLN A 72 10.53 23.19 -7.47
N LEU A 73 10.00 23.58 -8.62
CA LEU A 73 8.77 24.36 -8.73
C LEU A 73 7.53 23.58 -8.22
N ALA A 74 7.49 22.28 -8.47
CA ALA A 74 6.41 21.38 -8.09
C ALA A 74 6.47 20.95 -6.61
N GLY A 75 7.53 21.32 -5.88
CA GLY A 75 7.73 20.93 -4.48
C GLY A 75 8.41 19.57 -4.30
N LEU A 76 8.92 18.97 -5.39
CA LEU A 76 9.59 17.68 -5.37
C LEU A 76 11.10 17.87 -5.15
N ARG A 77 11.63 17.24 -4.09
CA ARG A 77 13.06 17.36 -3.71
C ARG A 77 14.00 16.47 -4.50
N GLN A 78 13.48 15.40 -5.09
CA GLN A 78 14.24 14.41 -5.84
C GLN A 78 13.46 13.99 -7.08
N LEU A 79 14.18 13.61 -8.14
CA LEU A 79 13.59 13.02 -9.33
C LEU A 79 13.02 11.64 -8.99
N ILE A 80 11.71 11.50 -9.03
CA ILE A 80 11.01 10.23 -8.76
C ILE A 80 10.64 9.63 -10.11
N PHE A 81 10.88 8.34 -10.32
CA PHE A 81 10.59 7.64 -11.60
C PHE A 81 11.29 8.23 -12.83
N TYR A 82 12.41 8.93 -12.65
CA TYR A 82 13.21 9.42 -13.77
C TYR A 82 14.17 8.34 -14.26
N ASP A 83 13.99 7.93 -15.51
CA ASP A 83 14.95 7.11 -16.24
C ASP A 83 15.25 7.84 -17.57
N PRO A 84 16.51 8.25 -17.81
CA PRO A 84 16.93 8.88 -19.06
C PRO A 84 16.48 8.10 -20.31
N TYR A 85 16.44 6.77 -20.24
CA TYR A 85 16.05 5.90 -21.36
C TYR A 85 14.59 6.10 -21.79
N LEU A 86 13.70 6.49 -20.85
CA LEU A 86 12.30 6.79 -21.14
C LEU A 86 12.11 8.05 -22.00
N ALA A 87 13.03 9.01 -21.89
CA ALA A 87 13.00 10.23 -22.70
C ALA A 87 13.53 10.02 -24.12
N GLU A 88 14.42 9.03 -24.32
CA GLU A 88 15.11 8.77 -25.58
C GLU A 88 14.38 7.75 -26.48
N SER A 89 13.66 6.78 -25.90
CA SER A 89 13.00 5.71 -26.65
C SER A 89 11.75 6.20 -27.43
N PRO A 90 11.74 6.13 -28.78
CA PRO A 90 10.61 6.59 -29.60
C PRO A 90 9.33 5.79 -29.36
N THR A 91 9.45 4.48 -29.12
CA THR A 91 8.31 3.57 -28.92
C THR A 91 7.61 3.84 -27.59
N ILE A 92 8.40 4.04 -26.53
CA ILE A 92 7.89 4.38 -25.19
C ILE A 92 7.19 5.73 -25.25
N ARG A 93 7.82 6.73 -25.91
CA ARG A 93 7.23 8.04 -26.12
C ARG A 93 5.88 7.99 -26.82
N LYS A 94 5.75 7.20 -27.89
CA LYS A 94 4.48 7.05 -28.62
C LYS A 94 3.41 6.39 -27.76
N ASN A 95 3.75 5.33 -27.04
CA ASN A 95 2.80 4.60 -26.19
C ASN A 95 2.31 5.43 -25.00
N VAL A 96 3.20 6.18 -24.36
CA VAL A 96 2.87 6.97 -23.16
C VAL A 96 2.05 8.22 -23.50
N LEU A 97 2.25 8.81 -24.68
CA LEU A 97 1.51 9.98 -25.16
C LEU A 97 0.26 9.64 -25.98
N ALA A 98 0.07 8.37 -26.36
CA ALA A 98 -1.09 7.90 -27.12
C ALA A 98 -2.40 8.21 -26.38
N GLY A 99 -3.41 8.66 -27.13
CA GLY A 99 -4.77 8.88 -26.61
C GLY A 99 -4.96 10.13 -25.75
N LEU A 100 -3.92 10.95 -25.53
CA LEU A 100 -4.04 12.20 -24.80
C LEU A 100 -4.95 13.21 -25.54
N ARG A 101 -5.80 13.91 -24.78
CA ARG A 101 -6.66 14.95 -25.36
C ARG A 101 -5.85 16.22 -25.61
N ILE A 102 -5.73 16.60 -26.88
CA ILE A 102 -5.04 17.84 -27.25
C ILE A 102 -6.05 18.97 -27.36
N ARG A 103 -5.81 20.10 -26.68
CA ARG A 103 -6.62 21.32 -26.79
C ARG A 103 -5.80 22.54 -27.15
N GLY A 104 -6.37 23.44 -27.95
CA GLY A 104 -5.78 24.71 -28.36
C GLY A 104 -5.64 24.85 -29.87
N PHE A 105 -5.69 26.10 -30.35
CA PHE A 105 -5.71 26.41 -31.78
C PHE A 105 -4.31 26.42 -32.41
N THR A 106 -3.29 26.87 -31.67
CA THR A 106 -1.90 26.97 -32.17
C THR A 106 -1.04 25.78 -31.71
N ARG A 107 0.07 25.49 -32.40
CA ARG A 107 1.03 24.44 -31.99
C ARG A 107 1.55 24.68 -30.56
N ALA A 108 2.02 25.89 -30.28
CA ALA A 108 2.45 26.31 -28.95
C ALA A 108 1.34 26.19 -27.89
N GLY A 109 0.10 26.56 -28.24
CA GLY A 109 -1.05 26.43 -27.34
C GLY A 109 -1.36 24.98 -26.99
N ARG A 110 -1.31 24.07 -27.98
CA ARG A 110 -1.50 22.64 -27.81
C ARG A 110 -0.45 22.01 -26.89
N PHE A 111 0.83 22.30 -27.14
CA PHE A 111 1.94 21.84 -26.30
C PHE A 111 1.79 22.31 -24.85
N ARG A 112 1.55 23.61 -24.66
CA ARG A 112 1.41 24.19 -23.33
C ARG A 112 0.21 23.64 -22.57
N ASN A 113 -0.94 23.54 -23.22
CA ASN A 113 -2.14 23.05 -22.57
C ASN A 113 -1.99 21.59 -22.16
N LEU A 114 -1.36 20.76 -23.00
CA LEU A 114 -1.09 19.36 -22.71
C LEU A 114 -0.27 19.20 -21.41
N ILE A 115 0.84 19.92 -21.27
CA ILE A 115 1.67 19.86 -20.05
C ILE A 115 0.88 20.35 -18.82
N LEU A 116 0.10 21.42 -18.97
CA LEU A 116 -0.72 21.94 -17.87
C LEU A 116 -1.83 20.96 -17.45
N ASP A 117 -2.42 20.23 -18.40
CA ASP A 117 -3.43 19.22 -18.12
C ASP A 117 -2.83 18.00 -17.42
N ILE A 118 -1.70 17.50 -17.93
CA ILE A 118 -0.96 16.39 -17.29
C ILE A 118 -0.55 16.77 -15.87
N TYR A 119 -0.07 18.00 -15.65
CA TYR A 119 0.27 18.46 -14.31
C TYR A 119 -0.95 18.53 -13.39
N ALA A 120 -2.09 19.03 -13.89
CA ALA A 120 -3.32 19.09 -13.09
C ALA A 120 -3.90 17.69 -12.79
N GLU A 121 -3.70 16.70 -13.68
CA GLU A 121 -3.98 15.29 -13.41
C GLU A 121 -3.04 14.75 -12.34
N LEU A 122 -1.73 14.96 -12.48
CA LEU A 122 -0.72 14.53 -11.51
C LEU A 122 -1.01 15.05 -10.08
N VAL A 123 -1.38 16.32 -9.93
CA VAL A 123 -1.75 16.88 -8.62
C VAL A 123 -2.94 16.14 -8.02
N ARG A 124 -3.99 15.88 -8.82
CA ARG A 124 -5.17 15.15 -8.37
C ARG A 124 -4.85 13.70 -8.02
N ASP A 125 -3.98 13.05 -8.78
CA ASP A 125 -3.56 11.67 -8.53
C ASP A 125 -2.76 11.57 -7.23
N VAL A 126 -1.84 12.51 -6.97
CA VAL A 126 -1.09 12.60 -5.70
C VAL A 126 -2.03 12.88 -4.52
N GLU A 127 -2.98 13.80 -4.66
CA GLU A 127 -3.98 14.06 -3.62
C GLU A 127 -4.86 12.84 -3.35
N SER A 128 -5.29 12.12 -4.39
CA SER A 128 -6.04 10.87 -4.23
C SER A 128 -5.19 9.79 -3.56
N TYR A 129 -3.91 9.71 -3.89
CA TYR A 129 -2.98 8.78 -3.26
C TYR A 129 -2.82 9.07 -1.76
N HIS A 130 -2.69 10.34 -1.36
CA HIS A 130 -2.64 10.71 0.06
C HIS A 130 -3.91 10.35 0.82
N LYS A 131 -5.09 10.49 0.20
CA LYS A 131 -6.36 10.05 0.80
C LYS A 131 -6.38 8.54 1.00
N ASN A 132 -6.03 7.77 -0.02
CA ASN A 132 -5.94 6.32 0.07
C ASN A 132 -4.93 5.87 1.14
N LEU A 133 -3.78 6.54 1.24
CA LEU A 133 -2.78 6.24 2.27
C LEU A 133 -3.31 6.49 3.68
N ALA A 134 -4.09 7.56 3.88
CA ALA A 134 -4.75 7.83 5.16
C ALA A 134 -5.84 6.79 5.49
N GLU A 135 -6.60 6.33 4.49
CA GLU A 135 -7.61 5.27 4.65
C GLU A 135 -6.94 3.94 5.05
N LEU A 136 -5.91 3.52 4.33
CA LEU A 136 -5.12 2.32 4.65
C LEU A 136 -4.49 2.42 6.05
N SER A 137 -3.99 3.60 6.44
CA SER A 137 -3.42 3.78 7.78
C SER A 137 -4.47 3.56 8.86
N ALA A 138 -5.70 4.06 8.65
CA ALA A 138 -6.80 3.87 9.59
C ALA A 138 -7.27 2.40 9.64
N GLU A 139 -7.33 1.72 8.50
CA GLU A 139 -7.67 0.30 8.42
C GLU A 139 -6.65 -0.57 9.17
N ARG A 140 -5.35 -0.30 8.94
CA ARG A 140 -4.27 -0.96 9.68
C ARG A 140 -4.39 -0.77 11.19
N ASP A 141 -4.71 0.45 11.63
CA ASP A 141 -4.86 0.74 13.05
C ASP A 141 -6.09 0.05 13.66
N ASN A 142 -7.17 -0.11 12.89
CA ASN A 142 -8.33 -0.92 13.28
C ASN A 142 -7.94 -2.39 13.45
N ILE A 143 -7.27 -3.00 12.46
CA ILE A 143 -6.77 -4.38 12.55
C ILE A 143 -5.88 -4.56 13.78
N ALA A 144 -4.97 -3.61 14.03
CA ALA A 144 -4.08 -3.65 15.18
C ALA A 144 -4.82 -3.53 16.53
N GLU A 145 -5.90 -2.76 16.59
CA GLU A 145 -6.78 -2.68 17.76
C GLU A 145 -7.60 -3.96 17.94
N GLU A 146 -8.14 -4.54 16.86
CA GLU A 146 -8.88 -5.80 16.90
C GLU A 146 -8.00 -6.95 17.38
N ILE A 147 -6.76 -7.05 16.89
CA ILE A 147 -5.75 -8.00 17.38
C ILE A 147 -5.49 -7.80 18.89
N ARG A 148 -5.35 -6.54 19.34
CA ARG A 148 -5.15 -6.24 20.77
C ARG A 148 -6.37 -6.65 21.62
N GLN A 149 -7.57 -6.32 21.17
CA GLN A 149 -8.81 -6.72 21.85
C GLN A 149 -9.00 -8.23 21.85
N PHE A 150 -8.62 -8.91 20.77
CA PHE A 150 -8.64 -10.36 20.68
C PHE A 150 -7.76 -10.97 21.77
N TYR A 151 -6.50 -10.57 21.89
CA TYR A 151 -5.62 -11.08 22.95
C TYR A 151 -6.05 -10.67 24.36
N HIS A 152 -6.70 -9.51 24.52
CA HIS A 152 -7.21 -9.09 25.82
C HIS A 152 -8.43 -9.92 26.27
N LYS A 153 -9.37 -10.20 25.35
CA LYS A 153 -10.57 -11.01 25.62
C LYS A 153 -10.28 -12.50 25.67
N HIS A 154 -9.31 -12.95 24.90
CA HIS A 154 -8.85 -14.33 24.80
C HIS A 154 -7.41 -14.40 25.27
N ASP A 155 -7.17 -14.16 26.55
CA ASP A 155 -5.83 -14.34 27.14
C ASP A 155 -5.39 -15.78 26.90
N LEU A 156 -4.55 -15.94 25.88
CA LEU A 156 -4.06 -17.21 25.38
C LEU A 156 -3.33 -17.96 26.50
N GLY A 157 -2.66 -17.22 27.40
CA GLY A 157 -2.00 -17.81 28.58
C GLY A 157 -3.02 -18.41 29.53
N THR A 158 -4.08 -17.67 29.87
CA THR A 158 -5.17 -18.18 30.72
C THR A 158 -5.93 -19.33 30.05
N MET A 159 -6.15 -19.29 28.73
CA MET A 159 -6.77 -20.41 27.99
C MET A 159 -5.88 -21.65 28.00
N MET A 160 -4.59 -21.52 27.67
CA MET A 160 -3.66 -22.66 27.65
C MET A 160 -3.45 -23.25 29.05
N ASP A 161 -3.39 -22.41 30.08
CA ASP A 161 -3.37 -22.85 31.47
C ASP A 161 -4.66 -23.57 31.88
N PHE A 162 -5.82 -23.09 31.43
CA PHE A 162 -7.11 -23.75 31.68
C PHE A 162 -7.20 -25.11 30.97
N LEU A 163 -6.79 -25.19 29.69
CA LEU A 163 -6.71 -26.43 28.93
C LEU A 163 -5.78 -27.44 29.63
N ARG A 164 -4.61 -26.98 30.08
CA ARG A 164 -3.63 -27.82 30.79
C ARG A 164 -4.15 -28.30 32.15
N ARG A 165 -4.95 -27.49 32.85
CA ARG A 165 -5.62 -27.88 34.10
C ARG A 165 -6.73 -28.92 33.88
N LEU A 166 -7.47 -28.82 32.77
CA LEU A 166 -8.45 -29.84 32.37
C LEU A 166 -7.76 -31.16 31.99
N ASP A 167 -6.61 -31.13 31.32
CA ASP A 167 -5.82 -32.33 31.03
C ASP A 167 -5.19 -32.96 32.28
N GLY A 168 -4.77 -32.14 33.25
CA GLY A 168 -4.19 -32.59 34.52
C GLY A 168 -5.20 -33.24 35.48
N ALA A 169 -6.50 -33.00 35.30
CA ALA A 169 -7.54 -33.60 36.14
C ALA A 169 -7.75 -35.11 35.89
N GLY A 170 -7.34 -35.62 34.72
CA GLY A 170 -7.39 -37.04 34.36
C GLY A 170 -6.17 -37.87 34.77
N MET A 171 -5.17 -37.25 35.43
CA MET A 171 -3.85 -37.86 35.64
C MET A 171 -3.64 -38.49 37.03
N TYR A 172 -4.72 -38.89 37.72
CA TYR A 172 -4.61 -39.74 38.93
C TYR A 172 -4.64 -41.25 38.62
N SER A 173 -4.59 -41.65 37.36
CA SER A 173 -4.62 -43.06 36.96
C SER A 173 -3.69 -43.37 35.77
N ALA A 174 -2.42 -42.99 35.85
CA ALA A 174 -1.36 -43.66 35.09
C ALA A 174 -0.01 -43.50 35.81
N GLY A 175 0.66 -44.63 36.04
CA GLY A 175 1.87 -44.75 36.86
C GLY A 175 3.12 -44.00 36.35
N PRO A 176 4.25 -44.14 37.06
CA PRO A 176 5.42 -43.30 36.90
C PRO A 176 6.23 -43.73 35.67
N MET A 177 5.76 -43.37 34.48
CA MET A 177 6.53 -43.35 33.23
C MET A 177 5.95 -42.28 32.31
N VAL A 178 6.14 -41.02 32.66
CA VAL A 178 6.01 -39.92 31.71
C VAL A 178 7.36 -39.20 31.71
N GLY A 179 8.09 -39.44 30.63
CA GLY A 179 9.32 -38.73 30.34
C GLY A 179 9.07 -37.23 30.33
N ASP A 180 10.02 -36.53 30.92
CA ASP A 180 10.35 -35.11 30.80
C ASP A 180 9.63 -34.39 29.66
N ILE A 181 8.37 -33.96 29.89
CA ILE A 181 7.71 -32.97 29.04
C ILE A 181 8.31 -31.63 29.46
N THR A 182 9.40 -31.27 28.81
CA THR A 182 10.08 -30.01 29.04
C THR A 182 9.13 -28.84 28.78
N PRO A 183 9.05 -27.84 29.67
CA PRO A 183 8.17 -26.68 29.55
C PRO A 183 8.50 -25.76 28.35
N GLU A 184 9.59 -25.99 27.63
CA GLU A 184 10.02 -25.18 26.48
C GLU A 184 9.14 -25.34 25.22
N THR A 185 8.31 -26.40 25.14
CA THR A 185 7.40 -26.60 24.00
C THR A 185 6.16 -25.68 24.05
N GLY A 186 5.75 -25.20 25.22
CA GLY A 186 4.59 -24.31 25.37
C GLY A 186 4.80 -22.94 24.72
N THR A 187 5.97 -22.33 24.94
CA THR A 187 6.30 -21.00 24.41
C THR A 187 6.43 -20.96 22.89
N GLY A 188 6.84 -22.06 22.27
CA GLY A 188 6.96 -22.17 20.81
C GLY A 188 5.60 -22.28 20.10
N LEU A 189 4.65 -22.99 20.71
CA LEU A 189 3.29 -23.12 20.18
C LEU A 189 2.51 -21.81 20.33
N GLU A 190 2.59 -21.16 21.49
CA GLU A 190 1.98 -19.85 21.73
C GLU A 190 2.45 -18.80 20.71
N ARG A 191 3.75 -18.77 20.39
CA ARG A 191 4.30 -17.84 19.40
C ARG A 191 3.80 -18.10 17.99
N LYS A 192 3.62 -19.36 17.59
CA LYS A 192 3.03 -19.75 16.30
C LYS A 192 1.53 -19.50 16.21
N MET A 193 0.86 -19.39 17.35
CA MET A 193 -0.57 -19.12 17.42
C MET A 193 -0.90 -17.63 17.39
N LYS A 194 0.09 -16.75 17.64
CA LYS A 194 -0.09 -15.30 17.56
C LYS A 194 -0.11 -14.83 16.11
N VAL A 195 -1.14 -14.09 15.76
CA VAL A 195 -1.21 -13.19 14.62
C VAL A 195 -0.55 -11.85 14.99
N GLU A 196 0.35 -11.38 14.14
CA GLU A 196 0.98 -10.06 14.27
C GLU A 196 0.26 -9.04 13.39
N PRO A 197 0.13 -7.77 13.83
CA PRO A 197 -0.48 -6.74 13.01
C PRO A 197 0.40 -6.44 11.79
N PRO A 198 -0.21 -6.03 10.66
CA PRO A 198 0.54 -5.63 9.48
C PRO A 198 1.46 -4.43 9.78
N PRO A 199 2.58 -4.32 9.04
CA PRO A 199 3.52 -3.23 9.24
C PRO A 199 2.86 -1.89 8.90
N PRO A 200 3.42 -0.77 9.41
CA PRO A 200 2.95 0.56 9.08
C PRO A 200 2.91 0.82 7.56
N VAL A 201 1.89 1.55 7.11
CA VAL A 201 1.66 1.81 5.67
C VAL A 201 2.83 2.57 5.02
N ASP A 202 3.52 3.41 5.78
CA ASP A 202 4.71 4.16 5.34
C ASP A 202 5.95 3.29 5.10
N GLU A 203 5.99 2.07 5.66
CA GLU A 203 7.02 1.08 5.34
C GLU A 203 6.67 0.32 4.04
N LEU A 204 5.39 0.20 3.71
CA LEU A 204 4.89 -0.52 2.54
C LEU A 204 4.77 0.34 1.28
N LEU A 205 4.44 1.63 1.45
CA LEU A 205 4.13 2.55 0.38
C LEU A 205 5.00 3.81 0.45
N PRO A 206 5.54 4.30 -0.69
CA PRO A 206 6.43 5.46 -0.69
C PRO A 206 5.68 6.75 -0.34
N ILE A 207 6.27 7.56 0.54
CA ILE A 207 5.73 8.88 0.86
C ILE A 207 6.11 9.88 -0.25
N ILE A 208 5.11 10.30 -1.02
CA ILE A 208 5.27 11.34 -2.05
C ILE A 208 4.94 12.70 -1.43
N PRO A 209 5.79 13.75 -1.57
CA PRO A 209 5.45 15.09 -1.12
C PRO A 209 4.22 15.65 -1.83
N SER A 210 3.41 16.45 -1.13
CA SER A 210 2.32 17.18 -1.76
C SER A 210 2.85 18.15 -2.82
N LEU A 211 2.18 18.16 -3.98
CA LEU A 211 2.58 19.00 -5.10
C LEU A 211 2.02 20.41 -4.96
N THR A 212 2.75 21.38 -5.51
CA THR A 212 2.29 22.77 -5.60
C THR A 212 0.97 22.86 -6.39
N PRO A 213 -0.05 23.58 -5.93
CA PRO A 213 -1.33 23.67 -6.65
C PRO A 213 -1.18 24.24 -8.08
N PRO A 214 -1.97 23.75 -9.06
CA PRO A 214 -1.91 24.22 -10.45
C PRO A 214 -2.10 25.73 -10.60
N ALA A 215 -2.82 26.37 -9.69
CA ALA A 215 -3.07 27.81 -9.71
C ALA A 215 -1.80 28.64 -9.43
N GLU A 216 -0.99 28.20 -8.47
CA GLU A 216 0.22 28.90 -8.01
C GLU A 216 1.38 28.69 -8.99
N ILE A 217 1.52 27.46 -9.48
CA ILE A 217 2.61 27.07 -10.37
C ILE A 217 2.39 27.51 -11.83
N LYS A 218 1.15 27.87 -12.21
CA LYS A 218 0.74 28.11 -13.60
C LYS A 218 1.63 29.11 -14.33
N ARG A 219 1.98 30.23 -13.67
CA ARG A 219 2.76 31.32 -14.26
C ARG A 219 4.22 30.92 -14.46
N PRO A 220 4.95 30.43 -13.45
CA PRO A 220 6.34 30.03 -13.64
C PRO A 220 6.47 28.78 -14.52
N LEU A 221 5.54 27.82 -14.44
CA LEU A 221 5.55 26.63 -15.31
C LEU A 221 5.43 26.99 -16.80
N LYS A 222 4.67 28.03 -17.15
CA LYS A 222 4.61 28.51 -18.54
C LYS A 222 5.97 28.97 -19.09
N LYS A 223 6.87 29.47 -18.24
CA LYS A 223 8.21 29.88 -18.67
C LYS A 223 9.03 28.65 -19.04
N ILE A 224 9.00 27.62 -18.20
CA ILE A 224 9.65 26.32 -18.44
C ILE A 224 9.10 25.68 -19.72
N ILE A 225 7.77 25.63 -19.87
CA ILE A 225 7.09 25.11 -21.06
C ILE A 225 7.53 25.86 -22.32
N ALA A 226 7.61 27.19 -22.28
CA ALA A 226 8.02 27.98 -23.44
C ALA A 226 9.48 27.72 -23.83
N ALA A 227 10.37 27.51 -22.84
CA ALA A 227 11.75 27.11 -23.09
C ALA A 227 11.82 25.71 -23.73
N ALA A 228 11.09 24.73 -23.17
CA ALA A 228 11.01 23.36 -23.70
C ALA A 228 10.49 23.34 -25.14
N TYR A 229 9.46 24.14 -25.44
CA TYR A 229 8.87 24.24 -26.78
C TYR A 229 9.87 24.74 -27.83
N ARG A 230 10.67 25.75 -27.49
CA ARG A 230 11.71 26.31 -28.37
C ARG A 230 12.87 25.34 -28.57
N LEU A 231 13.33 24.70 -27.49
CA LEU A 231 14.44 23.74 -27.52
C LEU A 231 14.13 22.52 -28.40
N GLN A 232 12.85 22.17 -28.53
CA GLN A 232 12.39 21.04 -29.35
C GLN A 232 12.03 21.41 -30.80
N ASN A 233 12.39 22.60 -31.29
CA ASN A 233 12.05 23.08 -32.64
C ASN A 233 10.55 23.10 -32.94
N GLU A 234 9.75 23.58 -31.99
CA GLU A 234 8.31 23.83 -32.15
C GLU A 234 7.47 22.59 -32.55
N PRO A 235 7.53 21.51 -31.75
CA PRO A 235 6.93 20.23 -32.11
C PRO A 235 5.40 20.32 -32.28
N ASP A 236 4.84 19.59 -33.26
CA ASP A 236 3.39 19.46 -33.40
C ASP A 236 2.89 18.24 -32.60
N MET A 237 2.09 18.51 -31.56
CA MET A 237 1.57 17.45 -30.70
C MET A 237 0.65 16.46 -31.41
N LYS A 238 0.06 16.83 -32.56
CA LYS A 238 -0.77 15.89 -33.33
C LYS A 238 0.05 14.69 -33.82
N ASP A 239 1.33 14.88 -34.10
CA ASP A 239 2.19 13.83 -34.65
C ASP A 239 2.68 12.87 -33.56
N LEU A 240 2.76 13.36 -32.31
CA LEU A 240 3.21 12.58 -31.15
C LEU A 240 2.09 11.79 -30.45
N VAL A 241 0.85 12.24 -30.57
CA VAL A 241 -0.31 11.66 -29.87
C VAL A 241 -1.14 10.75 -30.79
N ARG A 242 -0.98 10.87 -32.12
CA ARG A 242 -1.63 9.97 -33.08
C ARG A 242 -0.97 8.58 -33.01
N SER A 243 -1.74 7.63 -32.50
CA SER A 243 -1.46 6.19 -32.56
C SER A 243 -1.70 5.68 -33.98
#